data_AF-A0AAD5LP88-F1
#
_entry.id   AF-A0AAD5LP88-F1
#
_cell.length_a   1.000
_cell.length_b   1.000
_cell.length_c   1.000
_cell.angle_alpha   90.00
_cell.angle_beta   90.00
_cell.angle_gamma   90.00
#
_symmetry.space_group_name_H-M   'P 1'
#
loop_
_entity.id
_entity.type
_entity.pdbx_description
1 polymer ?
#
loop_
_entity_poly.entity_id
_entity_poly.type
_entity_poly.pdbx_seq_one_letter_code
_entity_poly.pdbx_strand_id
1 'polypeptide(L)'
;MIVWVKYGFGARSSSLDARLFRCSTWMDDVLDVTPENAPRKMYNTNVSCAVLLSFLKASCIKDVDDFCKQKSVQLAIELDAIRRTLVQRKSVSSVAPAASTPAASRPTSGAQSARPAATGEEQPPEMASPPATPGSTRRGSKAGLDDVAEQTQAKKALFERQLDAVNAASMVIKELMAGIAWLDLVDENGSRMNIDSAGNDRANTILSPRQQYEVVAVARQDDGGQERVTPLVFKLNS
;
A
#
# COMPACT_ATOMS: atom_id res chain seq x y z
N MET A 1 37.40 -9.36 -2.78
CA MET A 1 36.99 -7.96 -2.55
C MET A 1 35.48 -7.90 -2.61
N ILE A 2 34.81 -6.98 -1.91
CA ILE A 2 33.34 -6.95 -1.82
C ILE A 2 32.83 -5.55 -2.17
N VAL A 3 31.71 -5.51 -2.90
CA VAL A 3 30.92 -4.31 -3.22
C VAL A 3 29.48 -4.46 -2.74
N TRP A 4 28.82 -3.34 -2.53
CA TRP A 4 27.41 -3.29 -2.15
C TRP A 4 26.57 -2.92 -3.37
N VAL A 5 25.58 -3.74 -3.69
CA VAL A 5 24.68 -3.52 -4.83
C VAL A 5 23.24 -3.48 -4.36
N LYS A 6 22.47 -2.54 -4.90
CA LYS A 6 21.13 -2.16 -4.43
C LYS A 6 20.11 -2.21 -5.57
N TYR A 7 18.98 -2.86 -5.29
CA TYR A 7 17.80 -2.97 -6.16
C TYR A 7 16.59 -3.38 -5.32
N GLY A 8 15.41 -3.46 -5.93
CA GLY A 8 14.15 -3.83 -5.27
C GLY A 8 13.25 -2.63 -5.05
N PHE A 9 12.53 -2.61 -3.94
CA PHE A 9 11.58 -1.54 -3.62
C PHE A 9 12.04 -0.78 -2.37
N GLY A 10 11.75 0.53 -2.32
CA GLY A 10 11.97 1.39 -1.17
C GLY A 10 10.77 2.29 -0.89
N ALA A 11 10.60 2.72 0.36
CA ALA A 11 9.56 3.64 0.80
C ALA A 11 10.14 4.99 1.21
N ARG A 12 9.29 5.89 1.70
CA ARG A 12 9.68 7.01 2.56
C ARG A 12 9.01 6.80 3.92
N SER A 13 9.78 6.94 4.98
CA SER A 13 9.25 7.16 6.33
C SER A 13 10.30 7.93 7.14
N SER A 14 9.88 8.46 8.28
CA SER A 14 10.59 9.48 9.04
C SER A 14 10.82 9.05 10.49
N SER A 15 12.09 9.13 10.91
CA SER A 15 12.63 9.00 12.28
C SER A 15 13.30 7.67 12.63
N LEU A 16 14.64 7.72 12.71
CA LEU A 16 15.53 7.05 13.68
C LEU A 16 14.89 5.90 14.49
N ASP A 17 15.34 4.65 14.36
CA ASP A 17 16.67 4.21 14.81
C ASP A 17 17.10 2.87 14.16
N ALA A 18 18.37 2.49 14.24
CA ALA A 18 18.92 1.31 13.56
C ALA A 18 19.33 0.18 14.52
N ARG A 19 19.08 -1.09 14.16
CA ARG A 19 19.95 -2.23 14.56
C ARG A 19 19.70 -3.56 13.82
N LEU A 20 20.81 -4.12 13.32
CA LEU A 20 21.18 -5.55 13.27
C LEU A 20 20.40 -6.56 12.38
N PHE A 21 20.97 -6.78 11.20
CA PHE A 21 21.06 -8.04 10.44
C PHE A 21 20.58 -9.34 11.13
N ARG A 22 19.68 -10.08 10.43
CA ARG A 22 19.87 -11.53 10.22
C ARG A 22 19.18 -12.03 8.93
N CYS A 23 19.54 -13.26 8.56
CA CYS A 23 19.24 -13.87 7.26
C CYS A 23 17.92 -14.66 7.27
N SER A 24 17.28 -14.77 6.10
CA SER A 24 16.35 -15.86 5.74
C SER A 24 14.96 -15.96 6.41
N THR A 25 14.19 -14.87 6.44
CA THR A 25 12.70 -14.93 6.26
C THR A 25 12.18 -13.57 5.81
N TRP A 26 11.63 -13.48 4.59
CA TRP A 26 10.92 -12.28 4.11
C TRP A 26 9.45 -12.32 4.53
N MET A 27 9.22 -12.25 5.83
CA MET A 27 7.92 -11.99 6.47
C MET A 27 8.21 -11.45 7.88
N ASP A 28 7.36 -10.54 8.34
CA ASP A 28 7.46 -9.86 9.64
C ASP A 28 8.66 -8.93 9.82
N ASP A 29 8.62 -7.79 9.12
CA ASP A 29 8.55 -6.50 9.84
C ASP A 29 8.02 -5.38 8.92
N VAL A 30 6.88 -4.82 9.30
CA VAL A 30 6.33 -3.60 8.70
C VAL A 30 6.72 -2.44 9.63
N LEU A 31 7.86 -1.80 9.37
CA LEU A 31 8.16 -0.41 9.75
C LEU A 31 9.50 0.08 9.15
N ASP A 32 9.47 1.34 8.70
CA ASP A 32 10.58 2.26 8.38
C ASP A 32 11.70 1.82 7.39
N VAL A 33 11.43 2.00 6.09
CA VAL A 33 12.40 1.78 4.99
C VAL A 33 12.53 3.05 4.15
N THR A 34 13.58 3.84 4.38
CA THR A 34 13.94 5.02 3.56
C THR A 34 14.46 4.60 2.16
N PRO A 35 14.70 5.52 1.20
CA PRO A 35 15.39 5.19 -0.06
C PRO A 35 16.83 4.65 0.12
N GLU A 36 17.41 4.70 1.32
CA GLU A 36 18.67 4.00 1.66
C GLU A 36 18.47 2.51 1.98
N ASN A 37 17.25 2.10 2.35
CA ASN A 37 16.94 0.80 2.96
C ASN A 37 16.41 -0.26 1.96
N ALA A 38 16.37 0.03 0.65
CA ALA A 38 16.22 -1.02 -0.36
C ALA A 38 17.34 -2.07 -0.19
N PRO A 39 17.06 -3.38 -0.30
CA PRO A 39 17.94 -4.44 0.18
C PRO A 39 19.33 -4.39 -0.48
N ARG A 40 20.33 -4.03 0.34
CA ARG A 40 21.73 -3.99 -0.09
C ARG A 40 22.33 -5.39 -0.02
N LYS A 41 22.84 -5.87 -1.14
CA LYS A 41 23.48 -7.19 -1.24
C LYS A 41 24.97 -7.07 -1.49
N MET A 42 25.73 -7.91 -0.81
CA MET A 42 27.18 -8.01 -0.98
C MET A 42 27.52 -8.97 -2.12
N TYR A 43 28.37 -8.52 -3.04
CA TYR A 43 28.89 -9.36 -4.11
C TYR A 43 30.42 -9.38 -4.10
N ASN A 44 31.01 -10.53 -4.38
CA ASN A 44 32.46 -10.70 -4.46
C ASN A 44 32.95 -10.24 -5.84
N THR A 45 33.85 -9.26 -5.89
CA THR A 45 34.42 -8.72 -7.14
C THR A 45 35.71 -9.41 -7.59
N ASN A 46 36.15 -10.48 -6.91
CA ASN A 46 37.31 -11.25 -7.35
C ASN A 46 37.05 -12.10 -8.61
N VAL A 47 35.80 -12.14 -9.11
CA VAL A 47 35.34 -12.85 -10.32
C VAL A 47 35.36 -11.93 -11.56
N SER A 48 35.08 -12.46 -12.76
CA SER A 48 34.90 -11.63 -13.96
C SER A 48 33.57 -10.86 -13.96
N CYS A 49 33.52 -9.78 -14.74
CA CYS A 49 32.35 -8.92 -14.91
C CYS A 49 31.11 -9.72 -15.36
N ALA A 50 31.25 -10.63 -16.34
CA ALA A 50 30.19 -11.51 -16.81
C ALA A 50 29.66 -12.45 -15.70
N VAL A 51 30.52 -12.97 -14.83
CA VAL A 51 30.11 -13.83 -13.70
C VAL A 51 29.36 -12.99 -12.65
N LEU A 52 29.86 -11.79 -12.33
CA LEU A 52 29.18 -10.87 -11.41
C LEU A 52 27.79 -10.47 -11.93
N LEU A 53 27.69 -10.08 -13.21
CA LEU A 53 26.42 -9.75 -13.86
C LEU A 53 25.45 -10.93 -13.89
N SER A 54 25.94 -12.16 -14.07
CA SER A 54 25.09 -13.36 -14.03
C SER A 54 24.45 -13.57 -12.66
N PHE A 55 25.22 -13.42 -11.56
CA PHE A 55 24.68 -13.48 -10.20
C PHE A 55 23.72 -12.32 -9.87
N LEU A 56 24.05 -11.11 -10.34
CA LEU A 56 23.18 -9.94 -10.20
C LEU A 56 21.86 -10.14 -10.93
N LYS A 57 21.91 -10.57 -12.20
CA LYS A 57 20.72 -10.81 -13.03
C LYS A 57 19.82 -11.88 -12.45
N ALA A 58 20.37 -13.04 -12.10
CA ALA A 58 19.59 -14.13 -11.51
C ALA A 58 18.91 -13.72 -10.20
N SER A 59 19.63 -13.03 -9.30
CA SER A 59 19.05 -12.63 -8.02
C SER A 59 18.10 -11.43 -8.15
N CYS A 60 18.37 -10.47 -9.03
CA CYS A 60 17.50 -9.31 -9.22
C CYS A 60 16.16 -9.70 -9.85
N ILE A 61 16.18 -10.53 -10.90
CA ILE A 61 14.97 -11.08 -11.53
C ILE A 61 14.11 -11.79 -10.49
N LYS A 62 14.71 -12.69 -9.69
CA LYS A 62 13.98 -13.45 -8.67
C LYS A 62 13.35 -12.54 -7.62
N ASP A 63 14.14 -11.75 -6.92
CA ASP A 63 13.67 -10.91 -5.81
C ASP A 63 12.55 -9.94 -6.23
N VAL A 64 12.70 -9.28 -7.39
CA VAL A 64 11.73 -8.30 -7.87
C VAL A 64 10.46 -8.98 -8.38
N ASP A 65 10.56 -10.11 -9.08
CA ASP A 65 9.40 -10.87 -9.56
C ASP A 65 8.59 -11.49 -8.40
N ASP A 66 9.27 -12.12 -7.43
CA ASP A 66 8.63 -12.67 -6.21
C ASP A 66 7.90 -11.57 -5.42
N PHE A 67 8.52 -10.40 -5.25
CA PHE A 67 7.86 -9.23 -4.63
C PHE A 67 6.67 -8.72 -5.45
N CYS A 68 6.80 -8.62 -6.78
CA CYS A 68 5.71 -8.15 -7.64
C CYS A 68 4.50 -9.09 -7.58
N LYS A 69 4.72 -10.41 -7.55
CA LYS A 69 3.68 -11.42 -7.36
C LYS A 69 2.99 -11.27 -6.01
N GLN A 70 3.76 -11.14 -4.92
CA GLN A 70 3.19 -10.97 -3.58
C GLN A 70 2.39 -9.66 -3.44
N LYS A 71 2.94 -8.53 -3.90
CA LYS A 71 2.29 -7.22 -3.78
C LYS A 71 1.11 -7.03 -4.72
N SER A 72 1.13 -7.56 -5.93
CA SER A 72 -0.04 -7.49 -6.82
C SER A 72 -1.26 -8.19 -6.23
N VAL A 73 -1.07 -9.37 -5.60
CA VAL A 73 -2.14 -10.06 -4.86
C VAL A 73 -2.61 -9.25 -3.65
N GLN A 74 -1.69 -8.70 -2.85
CA GLN A 74 -2.06 -7.86 -1.70
C GLN A 74 -2.89 -6.63 -2.14
N LEU A 75 -2.43 -5.90 -3.17
CA LEU A 75 -3.11 -4.70 -3.66
C LEU A 75 -4.47 -5.01 -4.29
N ALA A 76 -4.63 -6.15 -4.95
CA ALA A 76 -5.93 -6.59 -5.46
C ALA A 76 -6.95 -6.78 -4.32
N ILE A 77 -6.54 -7.45 -3.23
CA ILE A 77 -7.38 -7.68 -2.04
C ILE A 77 -7.79 -6.36 -1.38
N GLU A 78 -6.84 -5.44 -1.20
CA GLU A 78 -7.07 -4.12 -0.60
C GLU A 78 -7.98 -3.23 -1.46
N LEU A 79 -7.76 -3.19 -2.78
CA LEU A 79 -8.63 -2.46 -3.71
C LEU A 79 -10.05 -3.02 -3.72
N ASP A 80 -10.23 -4.33 -3.65
CA ASP A 80 -11.56 -4.96 -3.57
C ASP A 80 -12.21 -4.80 -2.19
N ALA A 81 -11.45 -4.67 -1.10
CA ALA A 81 -11.96 -4.25 0.20
C ALA A 81 -12.51 -2.82 0.12
N ILE A 82 -11.71 -1.87 -0.38
CA ILE A 82 -12.12 -0.46 -0.56
C ILE A 82 -13.35 -0.33 -1.47
N ARG A 83 -13.37 -1.04 -2.61
CA ARG A 83 -14.52 -1.06 -3.53
C ARG A 83 -15.80 -1.51 -2.82
N ARG A 84 -15.72 -2.57 -1.99
CA ARG A 84 -16.86 -3.05 -1.18
C ARG A 84 -17.33 -1.99 -0.17
N THR A 85 -16.41 -1.33 0.54
CA THR A 85 -16.75 -0.23 1.47
C THR A 85 -17.45 0.94 0.77
N LEU A 86 -16.98 1.35 -0.41
CA LEU A 86 -17.60 2.43 -1.20
C LEU A 86 -19.01 2.05 -1.67
N VAL A 87 -19.22 0.82 -2.15
CA VAL A 87 -20.54 0.33 -2.56
C VAL A 87 -21.51 0.25 -1.37
N GLN A 88 -21.06 -0.26 -0.22
CA GLN A 88 -21.86 -0.32 1.01
C GLN A 88 -22.27 1.06 1.52
N ARG A 89 -21.39 2.07 1.45
CA ARG A 89 -21.80 3.45 1.81
C ARG A 89 -22.81 4.02 0.84
N LYS A 90 -22.65 3.76 -0.46
CA LYS A 90 -23.59 4.25 -1.48
C LYS A 90 -24.99 3.65 -1.32
N SER A 91 -25.10 2.37 -0.92
CA SER A 91 -26.40 1.75 -0.62
C SER A 91 -27.00 2.26 0.71
N VAL A 92 -26.23 2.41 1.78
CA VAL A 92 -26.72 2.97 3.05
C VAL A 92 -27.22 4.41 2.89
N SER A 93 -26.58 5.22 2.05
CA SER A 93 -27.05 6.58 1.72
C SER A 93 -28.34 6.62 0.90
N SER A 94 -28.79 5.49 0.32
CA SER A 94 -30.02 5.41 -0.48
C SER A 94 -31.25 4.97 0.34
N VAL A 95 -31.07 4.54 1.59
CA VAL A 95 -32.17 4.16 2.50
C VAL A 95 -32.48 5.29 3.49
N ALA A 96 -32.85 6.45 2.95
CA ALA A 96 -33.61 7.44 3.70
C ALA A 96 -35.11 7.12 3.49
N PRO A 97 -35.86 6.68 4.51
CA PRO A 97 -37.27 6.36 4.33
C PRO A 97 -38.03 7.62 3.94
N ALA A 98 -38.82 7.52 2.87
CA ALA A 98 -39.69 8.60 2.42
C ALA A 98 -40.66 9.01 3.54
N ALA A 99 -40.92 10.30 3.64
CA ALA A 99 -41.88 10.82 4.61
C ALA A 99 -43.28 10.31 4.28
N SER A 100 -43.88 9.58 5.22
CA SER A 100 -45.32 9.28 5.22
C SER A 100 -45.91 9.63 6.59
N THR A 101 -46.20 10.91 6.78
CA THR A 101 -47.22 11.35 7.73
C THR A 101 -48.58 10.79 7.33
N PRO A 102 -49.36 10.31 8.31
CA PRO A 102 -50.78 10.66 8.35
C PRO A 102 -51.12 11.34 9.68
N ALA A 103 -51.69 12.54 9.60
CA ALA A 103 -52.26 13.21 10.75
C ALA A 103 -53.76 12.90 10.87
N ALA A 104 -54.24 12.83 12.12
CA ALA A 104 -55.64 12.92 12.56
C ALA A 104 -56.68 11.90 12.04
N SER A 105 -57.31 11.16 12.96
CA SER A 105 -58.66 11.50 13.46
C SER A 105 -59.16 10.52 14.54
N ARG A 106 -60.04 11.00 15.44
CA ARG A 106 -60.63 10.30 16.59
C ARG A 106 -62.16 10.21 16.42
N PRO A 107 -62.81 9.09 16.77
CA PRO A 107 -63.90 9.08 17.77
C PRO A 107 -63.73 7.89 18.77
N THR A 108 -64.13 7.91 20.06
CA THR A 108 -65.50 7.84 20.65
C THR A 108 -66.33 6.66 20.10
N SER A 109 -67.00 5.78 20.87
CA SER A 109 -67.35 5.75 22.31
C SER A 109 -67.86 4.36 22.78
N GLY A 110 -67.79 4.07 24.09
CA GLY A 110 -68.58 3.03 24.80
C GLY A 110 -68.05 1.58 24.78
N ALA A 111 -68.45 0.66 25.68
CA ALA A 111 -69.09 0.79 27.00
C ALA A 111 -69.09 -0.57 27.75
N GLN A 112 -68.83 -0.58 29.08
CA GLN A 112 -69.27 -1.61 30.08
C GLN A 112 -68.75 -3.07 29.91
N SER A 113 -68.72 -3.97 30.92
CA SER A 113 -68.68 -3.89 32.40
C SER A 113 -68.48 -5.31 32.97
N ALA A 114 -67.61 -5.52 33.98
CA ALA A 114 -67.73 -6.59 35.01
C ALA A 114 -66.66 -6.48 36.11
N ARG A 115 -67.10 -6.35 37.37
CA ARG A 115 -66.38 -6.56 38.67
C ARG A 115 -67.08 -7.77 39.37
N PRO A 116 -66.86 -8.21 40.64
CA PRO A 116 -65.96 -7.74 41.74
C PRO A 116 -64.47 -7.98 41.41
N ALA A 117 -63.45 -7.78 42.25
CA ALA A 117 -63.35 -7.58 43.71
C ALA A 117 -62.26 -6.50 44.02
N ALA A 118 -61.39 -6.52 45.04
CA ALA A 118 -61.48 -7.03 46.41
C ALA A 118 -61.06 -5.93 47.43
N THR A 119 -60.08 -6.20 48.30
CA THR A 119 -59.61 -5.44 49.48
C THR A 119 -58.08 -5.61 49.66
N GLY A 120 -57.28 -4.67 50.18
CA GLY A 120 -57.53 -3.28 50.65
C GLY A 120 -56.37 -2.34 50.24
N GLU A 121 -56.55 -1.01 50.18
CA GLU A 121 -56.22 0.01 51.21
C GLU A 121 -54.70 0.07 51.53
N GLU A 122 -53.96 1.18 51.34
CA GLU A 122 -54.20 2.57 51.78
C GLU A 122 -53.67 3.67 50.79
N GLN A 123 -53.87 4.98 51.04
CA GLN A 123 -53.64 6.11 50.09
C GLN A 123 -52.77 7.29 50.68
N PRO A 124 -52.63 8.53 50.12
CA PRO A 124 -51.33 9.15 49.73
C PRO A 124 -51.01 10.49 50.49
N PRO A 125 -50.10 11.42 50.05
CA PRO A 125 -50.35 12.33 48.90
C PRO A 125 -49.15 12.83 48.03
N GLU A 126 -49.53 13.34 46.84
CA GLU A 126 -48.97 14.36 45.91
C GLU A 126 -47.51 14.89 45.97
N MET A 127 -46.89 15.08 44.78
CA MET A 127 -46.48 16.40 44.24
C MET A 127 -45.92 16.38 42.79
N ALA A 128 -46.51 17.21 41.92
CA ALA A 128 -45.98 17.94 40.73
C ALA A 128 -45.17 17.27 39.58
N SER A 129 -45.31 17.84 38.36
CA SER A 129 -44.74 17.35 37.07
C SER A 129 -43.57 18.23 36.52
N PRO A 130 -43.16 18.12 35.23
CA PRO A 130 -41.82 17.69 34.78
C PRO A 130 -40.87 18.84 34.36
N PRO A 131 -39.61 18.54 33.91
CA PRO A 131 -39.33 18.81 32.48
C PRO A 131 -38.23 17.97 31.78
N ALA A 132 -38.22 18.10 30.44
CA ALA A 132 -37.07 18.10 29.52
C ALA A 132 -36.15 16.86 29.40
N THR A 133 -36.41 16.06 28.36
CA THR A 133 -35.39 15.25 27.66
C THR A 133 -34.28 16.15 27.09
N PRO A 134 -32.98 15.84 27.26
CA PRO A 134 -31.91 16.51 26.54
C PRO A 134 -32.03 16.21 25.04
N GLY A 135 -32.31 17.23 24.24
CA GLY A 135 -32.44 17.10 22.79
C GLY A 135 -31.16 16.54 22.18
N SER A 136 -31.28 15.42 21.45
CA SER A 136 -30.20 14.88 20.63
C SER A 136 -29.81 15.92 19.58
N THR A 137 -28.72 16.65 19.82
CA THR A 137 -28.14 17.59 18.85
C THR A 137 -27.45 16.77 17.76
N ARG A 138 -28.27 16.18 16.89
CA ARG A 138 -27.87 15.31 15.78
C ARG A 138 -27.33 16.14 14.62
N ARG A 139 -26.30 16.95 14.89
CA ARG A 139 -25.67 17.90 13.96
C ARG A 139 -24.15 17.71 13.86
N GLY A 140 -23.68 16.46 13.95
CA GLY A 140 -22.28 16.06 13.77
C GLY A 140 -22.04 14.95 12.75
N SER A 141 -23.09 14.31 12.23
CA SER A 141 -22.95 13.04 11.48
C SER A 141 -22.63 13.19 9.99
N LYS A 142 -22.82 14.36 9.37
CA LYS A 142 -22.61 14.51 7.91
C LYS A 142 -21.16 14.84 7.55
N ALA A 143 -20.58 15.84 8.20
CA ALA A 143 -19.17 16.22 7.98
C ALA A 143 -18.19 15.06 8.19
N GLY A 144 -18.41 14.23 9.22
CA GLY A 144 -17.60 13.04 9.47
C GLY A 144 -17.88 11.84 8.54
N LEU A 145 -18.95 11.85 7.75
CA LEU A 145 -19.16 10.83 6.71
C LEU A 145 -18.50 11.23 5.38
N ASP A 146 -18.53 12.51 5.06
CA ASP A 146 -17.91 13.08 3.87
C ASP A 146 -16.37 13.00 3.97
N ASP A 147 -15.77 13.41 5.10
CA ASP A 147 -14.32 13.30 5.38
C ASP A 147 -13.78 11.86 5.23
N VAL A 148 -14.49 10.88 5.81
CA VAL A 148 -14.07 9.48 5.70
C VAL A 148 -14.35 8.92 4.29
N ALA A 149 -15.24 9.52 3.49
CA ALA A 149 -15.43 9.14 2.08
C ALA A 149 -14.24 9.64 1.24
N GLU A 150 -13.83 10.90 1.41
CA GLU A 150 -12.63 11.46 0.79
C GLU A 150 -11.37 10.68 1.17
N GLN A 151 -11.19 10.34 2.46
CA GLN A 151 -10.07 9.50 2.91
C GLN A 151 -10.08 8.11 2.25
N THR A 152 -11.26 7.51 2.03
CA THR A 152 -11.39 6.20 1.38
C THR A 152 -11.02 6.29 -0.11
N GLN A 153 -11.40 7.38 -0.78
CA GLN A 153 -11.06 7.64 -2.18
C GLN A 153 -9.57 7.99 -2.37
N ALA A 154 -8.96 8.71 -1.43
CA ALA A 154 -7.52 8.97 -1.41
C ALA A 154 -6.71 7.67 -1.26
N LYS A 155 -7.10 6.78 -0.33
CA LYS A 155 -6.50 5.44 -0.18
C LYS A 155 -6.62 4.59 -1.44
N LYS A 156 -7.77 4.63 -2.14
CA LYS A 156 -7.95 3.97 -3.44
C LYS A 156 -6.92 4.44 -4.46
N ALA A 157 -6.82 5.76 -4.67
CA ALA A 157 -5.89 6.35 -5.65
C ALA A 157 -4.42 6.07 -5.31
N LEU A 158 -4.09 5.93 -4.02
CA LEU A 158 -2.75 5.54 -3.56
C LEU A 158 -2.43 4.09 -3.95
N PHE A 159 -3.32 3.13 -3.68
CA PHE A 159 -3.12 1.73 -4.06
C PHE A 159 -3.14 1.51 -5.58
N GLU A 160 -3.92 2.28 -6.34
CA GLU A 160 -3.88 2.26 -7.81
C GLU A 160 -2.48 2.70 -8.32
N ARG A 161 -1.90 3.79 -7.79
CA ARG A 161 -0.53 4.21 -8.11
C ARG A 161 0.55 3.21 -7.67
N GLN A 162 0.38 2.54 -6.52
CA GLN A 162 1.29 1.47 -6.11
C GLN A 162 1.23 0.27 -7.07
N LEU A 163 0.04 -0.08 -7.55
CA LEU A 163 -0.16 -1.16 -8.51
C LEU A 163 0.49 -0.83 -9.86
N ASP A 164 0.38 0.41 -10.34
CA ASP A 164 1.08 0.87 -11.55
C ASP A 164 2.60 0.74 -11.43
N ALA A 165 3.17 1.11 -10.27
CA ALA A 165 4.61 0.96 -10.01
C ALA A 165 5.07 -0.51 -9.97
N VAL A 166 4.27 -1.40 -9.38
CA VAL A 166 4.51 -2.85 -9.37
C VAL A 166 4.39 -3.45 -10.78
N ASN A 167 3.42 -3.01 -11.57
CA ASN A 167 3.25 -3.46 -12.96
C ASN A 167 4.43 -3.01 -13.84
N ALA A 168 4.89 -1.76 -13.69
CA ALA A 168 6.06 -1.24 -14.38
C ALA A 168 7.33 -2.05 -14.02
N ALA A 169 7.53 -2.37 -12.74
CA ALA A 169 8.62 -3.24 -12.31
C ALA A 169 8.54 -4.64 -12.94
N SER A 170 7.35 -5.27 -12.91
CA SER A 170 7.12 -6.58 -13.54
C SER A 170 7.40 -6.58 -15.05
N MET A 171 7.12 -5.48 -15.77
CA MET A 171 7.48 -5.35 -17.18
C MET A 171 8.99 -5.37 -17.39
N VAL A 172 9.75 -4.57 -16.63
CA VAL A 172 11.21 -4.50 -16.77
C VAL A 172 11.86 -5.87 -16.47
N ILE A 173 11.35 -6.61 -15.49
CA ILE A 173 11.84 -7.97 -15.23
C ILE A 173 11.54 -8.94 -16.39
N LYS A 174 10.39 -8.82 -17.07
CA LYS A 174 10.09 -9.59 -18.28
C LYS A 174 11.03 -9.24 -19.44
N GLU A 175 11.33 -7.96 -19.64
CA GLU A 175 12.31 -7.49 -20.64
C GLU A 175 13.72 -8.05 -20.37
N LEU A 176 14.15 -8.09 -19.10
CA LEU A 176 15.41 -8.68 -18.69
C LEU A 176 15.46 -10.20 -18.91
N MET A 177 14.36 -10.92 -18.63
CA MET A 177 14.25 -12.36 -18.90
C MET A 177 14.26 -12.67 -20.40
N ALA A 178 13.56 -11.86 -21.21
CA ALA A 178 13.51 -11.98 -22.66
C ALA A 178 14.82 -11.58 -23.37
N GLY A 179 15.75 -10.93 -22.66
CA GLY A 179 17.01 -10.43 -23.25
C GLY A 179 16.84 -9.15 -24.08
N ILE A 180 15.68 -8.50 -23.98
CA ILE A 180 15.40 -7.19 -24.59
C ILE A 180 16.16 -6.08 -23.83
N ALA A 181 16.26 -6.25 -22.51
CA ALA A 181 17.07 -5.42 -21.63
C ALA A 181 18.25 -6.22 -21.03
N TRP A 182 19.32 -5.52 -20.69
CA TRP A 182 20.45 -6.03 -19.90
C TRP A 182 20.62 -5.25 -18.60
N LEU A 183 21.51 -5.72 -17.73
CA LEU A 183 21.84 -5.05 -16.48
C LEU A 183 23.16 -4.31 -16.58
N ASP A 184 23.22 -3.16 -15.94
CA ASP A 184 24.45 -2.42 -15.64
C ASP A 184 24.39 -1.88 -14.21
N LEU A 185 25.51 -1.37 -13.71
CA LEU A 185 25.59 -0.67 -12.42
C LEU A 185 25.84 0.82 -12.62
N VAL A 186 25.25 1.61 -11.71
CA VAL A 186 25.49 3.04 -11.56
C VAL A 186 26.15 3.29 -10.22
N ASP A 187 27.19 4.13 -10.19
CA ASP A 187 27.90 4.50 -8.96
C ASP A 187 27.18 5.61 -8.17
N GLU A 188 27.75 5.98 -7.02
CA GLU A 188 27.24 7.04 -6.14
C GLU A 188 27.18 8.44 -6.83
N ASN A 189 27.89 8.64 -7.94
CA ASN A 189 27.92 9.89 -8.71
C ASN A 189 26.90 9.89 -9.87
N GLY A 190 26.18 8.79 -10.10
CA GLY A 190 25.30 8.64 -11.27
C GLY A 190 26.01 8.18 -12.55
N SER A 191 27.29 7.81 -12.48
CA SER A 191 28.07 7.31 -13.60
C SER A 191 27.77 5.83 -13.86
N ARG A 192 27.59 5.45 -15.14
CA ARG A 192 27.42 4.05 -15.54
C ARG A 192 28.76 3.33 -15.62
N MET A 193 28.79 2.10 -15.12
CA MET A 193 29.99 1.26 -15.06
C MET A 193 30.22 0.44 -16.34
N ASN A 194 29.19 0.27 -17.19
CA ASN A 194 29.23 -0.50 -18.45
C ASN A 194 29.88 -1.89 -18.28
N ILE A 195 29.46 -2.61 -17.23
CA ILE A 195 30.08 -3.89 -16.82
C ILE A 195 29.91 -4.98 -17.89
N ASP A 196 28.87 -4.85 -18.72
CA ASP A 196 28.62 -5.67 -19.89
C ASP A 196 29.76 -5.58 -20.92
N SER A 197 30.26 -4.37 -21.18
CA SER A 197 31.38 -4.12 -22.11
C SER A 197 32.70 -4.73 -21.64
N ALA A 198 32.89 -4.84 -20.32
CA ALA A 198 34.10 -5.39 -19.71
C ALA A 198 34.17 -6.93 -19.77
N GLY A 199 33.03 -7.62 -19.90
CA GLY A 199 32.96 -9.05 -20.19
C GLY A 199 33.79 -9.95 -19.26
N ASN A 200 34.98 -10.34 -19.71
CA ASN A 200 35.87 -11.25 -18.99
C ASN A 200 36.82 -10.55 -18.00
N ASP A 201 36.94 -9.22 -18.03
CA ASP A 201 37.77 -8.48 -17.08
C ASP A 201 37.30 -8.70 -15.64
N ARG A 202 38.24 -8.64 -14.69
CA ARG A 202 37.92 -8.87 -13.27
C ARG A 202 37.12 -7.69 -12.73
N ALA A 203 35.99 -7.94 -12.08
CA ALA A 203 35.11 -6.87 -11.60
C ALA A 203 35.80 -5.88 -10.63
N ASN A 204 36.88 -6.29 -9.97
CA ASN A 204 37.68 -5.43 -9.10
C ASN A 204 38.65 -4.47 -9.82
N THR A 205 38.71 -4.45 -11.15
CA THR A 205 39.43 -3.40 -11.91
C THR A 205 38.55 -2.19 -12.23
N ILE A 206 37.23 -2.37 -12.21
CA ILE A 206 36.22 -1.34 -12.54
C ILE A 206 35.48 -0.89 -11.28
N LEU A 207 35.11 -1.83 -10.40
CA LEU A 207 34.34 -1.52 -9.20
C LEU A 207 35.25 -1.30 -7.99
N SER A 208 35.15 -0.13 -7.37
CA SER A 208 35.86 0.23 -6.13
C SER A 208 35.39 -0.61 -4.93
N PRO A 209 36.30 -1.01 -4.01
CA PRO A 209 35.92 -1.72 -2.79
C PRO A 209 35.03 -0.87 -1.89
N ARG A 210 34.02 -1.49 -1.26
CA ARG A 210 33.10 -0.87 -0.29
C ARG A 210 32.20 0.26 -0.83
N GLN A 211 32.37 0.70 -2.07
CA GLN A 211 31.45 1.62 -2.73
C GLN A 211 30.08 0.97 -2.95
N GLN A 212 29.04 1.79 -3.00
CA GLN A 212 27.67 1.39 -3.30
C GLN A 212 27.36 1.56 -4.79
N TYR A 213 26.56 0.64 -5.32
CA TYR A 213 26.10 0.67 -6.70
C TYR A 213 24.59 0.42 -6.77
N GLU A 214 23.90 1.17 -7.61
CA GLU A 214 22.50 0.93 -7.94
C GLU A 214 22.41 0.11 -9.24
N VAL A 215 21.52 -0.89 -9.28
CA VAL A 215 21.28 -1.66 -10.51
C VAL A 215 20.32 -0.90 -11.41
N VAL A 216 20.70 -0.79 -12.69
CA VAL A 216 19.83 -0.30 -13.75
C VAL A 216 19.59 -1.37 -14.79
N ALA A 217 18.38 -1.40 -15.35
CA ALA A 217 18.10 -2.09 -16.60
C ALA A 217 18.34 -1.12 -17.77
N VAL A 218 19.01 -1.59 -18.80
CA VAL A 218 19.30 -0.83 -20.02
C VAL A 218 18.65 -1.55 -21.19
N ALA A 219 17.89 -0.82 -22.01
CA ALA A 219 17.26 -1.34 -23.22
C ALA A 219 17.59 -0.42 -24.41
N ARG A 220 17.80 -0.98 -25.59
CA ARG A 220 17.94 -0.19 -26.83
C ARG A 220 16.57 0.30 -27.27
N GLN A 221 16.49 1.54 -27.69
CA GLN A 221 15.28 2.12 -28.27
C GLN A 221 15.40 2.17 -29.79
N ASP A 222 14.42 1.58 -30.48
CA ASP A 222 14.52 1.25 -31.91
C ASP A 222 14.63 2.48 -32.85
N ASP A 223 14.08 3.64 -32.45
CA ASP A 223 13.95 4.83 -33.31
C ASP A 223 15.15 5.80 -33.30
N GLY A 224 16.30 5.43 -32.76
CA GLY A 224 17.47 6.32 -32.79
C GLY A 224 18.75 5.85 -32.10
N GLY A 225 18.81 4.59 -31.64
CA GLY A 225 20.00 4.07 -30.95
C GLY A 225 20.24 4.67 -29.56
N GLN A 226 19.30 5.45 -29.01
CA GLN A 226 19.36 5.87 -27.62
C GLN A 226 19.06 4.68 -26.68
N GLU A 227 19.76 4.64 -25.57
CA GLU A 227 19.57 3.62 -24.53
C GLU A 227 18.62 4.14 -23.46
N ARG A 228 17.50 3.44 -23.24
CA ARG A 228 16.61 3.69 -22.12
C ARG A 228 17.20 3.03 -20.88
N VAL A 229 17.70 3.86 -19.96
CA VAL A 229 18.16 3.43 -18.64
C VAL A 229 17.00 3.54 -17.63
N THR A 230 16.62 2.41 -17.02
CA THR A 230 15.53 2.31 -16.03
C THR A 230 16.10 1.83 -14.69
N PRO A 231 16.03 2.63 -13.61
CA PRO A 231 16.46 2.19 -12.28
C PRO A 231 15.66 0.98 -11.78
N LEU A 232 16.33 0.02 -11.13
CA LEU A 232 15.70 -1.12 -10.48
C LEU A 232 15.49 -0.92 -8.97
N VAL A 233 15.54 0.34 -8.51
CA VAL A 233 15.05 0.76 -7.19
C VAL A 233 13.71 1.48 -7.38
N PHE A 234 12.63 0.71 -7.26
CA PHE A 234 11.26 1.19 -7.41
C PHE A 234 10.77 1.86 -6.12
N LYS A 235 9.98 2.93 -6.26
CA LYS A 235 9.43 3.69 -5.12
C LYS A 235 7.94 3.38 -4.97
N LEU A 236 7.53 2.94 -3.78
CA LEU A 236 6.11 2.83 -3.41
C LEU A 236 5.74 4.02 -2.52
N ASN A 237 4.64 4.69 -2.85
CA ASN A 237 4.10 5.78 -2.04
C ASN A 237 3.33 5.19 -0.88
N SER A 238 3.82 5.37 0.35
CA SER A 238 3.12 5.02 1.61
C SER A 238 1.99 6.00 1.92
#